data_AF-A0A2V8G2E6-F1
#
_entry.id   AF-A0A2V8G2E6-F1
#
_cell.length_a   1.000
_cell.length_b   1.000
_cell.length_c   1.000
_cell.angle_alpha   90.00
_cell.angle_beta   90.00
_cell.angle_gamma   90.00
#
_symmetry.space_group_name_H-M   'P 1'
#
loop_
_entity.id
_entity.type
_entity.pdbx_description
1 polymer ?
#
loop_
_entity_poly.entity_id
_entity_poly.type
_entity_poly.pdbx_seq_one_letter_code
_entity_poly.pdbx_strand_id
1 'polypeptide(L)' 'MNKTETFPVQRTEEERRRMLTPEQYHIMREHGTERPGSCALNTEKRAG' A
#
# COMPACT_ATOMS: atom_id res chain seq x y z
N MET A 1 -4.02 -4.78 27.32
CA MET A 1 -4.57 -3.50 26.84
C MET A 1 -3.66 -2.97 25.74
N ASN A 2 -4.13 -2.97 24.49
CA ASN A 2 -3.36 -2.46 23.36
C ASN A 2 -3.37 -0.93 23.40
N LYS A 3 -2.20 -0.30 23.45
CA LYS A 3 -2.06 1.15 23.28
C LYS A 3 -2.55 1.51 21.88
N THR A 4 -3.44 2.50 21.79
CA THR A 4 -3.79 3.14 20.52
C THR A 4 -2.59 3.99 20.11
N GLU A 5 -1.61 3.40 19.43
CA GLU A 5 -0.48 4.15 18.88
C GLU A 5 -0.97 5.01 17.72
N THR A 6 -0.97 6.32 17.91
CA THR A 6 -1.31 7.28 16.87
C THR A 6 -0.05 7.58 16.06
N PHE A 7 -0.03 7.15 14.80
CA PHE A 7 1.01 7.54 13.86
C PHE A 7 0.78 8.99 13.40
N PRO A 8 1.84 9.75 13.09
CA PRO A 8 1.69 11.13 12.59
C PRO A 8 0.99 11.20 11.22
N VAL A 9 1.01 10.10 10.46
CA VAL A 9 0.30 9.97 9.18
C VAL A 9 -0.89 9.03 9.38
N GLN A 10 -2.09 9.62 9.42
CA GLN A 10 -3.36 8.90 9.46
C GLN A 10 -4.20 9.32 8.27
N ARG A 11 -4.91 8.36 7.70
CA ARG A 11 -5.81 8.55 6.56
C ARG A 11 -7.10 7.79 6.80
N THR A 12 -8.21 8.28 6.26
CA THR A 12 -9.48 7.56 6.25
C THR A 12 -9.47 6.49 5.16
N GLU A 13 -10.42 5.56 5.21
CA GLU A 13 -10.57 4.56 4.15
C GLU A 13 -10.94 5.20 2.80
N GLU A 14 -11.76 6.26 2.81
CA GLU A 14 -12.11 7.00 1.60
C GLU A 14 -10.90 7.69 0.97
N GLU A 15 -10.06 8.33 1.80
CA GLU A 15 -8.81 8.94 1.33
C GLU A 15 -7.90 7.88 0.71
N ARG A 16 -7.74 6.72 1.37
CA ARG A 16 -6.95 5.60 0.82
C ARG A 16 -7.49 5.12 -0.52
N ARG A 17 -8.80 4.91 -0.66
CA ARG A 17 -9.43 4.47 -1.91
C ARG A 17 -9.31 5.49 -3.04
N ARG A 18 -9.17 6.79 -2.73
CA ARG A 18 -8.93 7.85 -3.72
C ARG A 18 -7.46 7.95 -4.16
N MET A 19 -6.50 7.67 -3.28
CA MET A 19 -5.07 7.80 -3.59
C MET A 19 -4.45 6.55 -4.20
N LEU A 20 -4.97 5.37 -3.86
CA LEU A 20 -4.44 4.10 -4.32
C LEU A 20 -5.19 3.61 -5.56
N THR A 21 -4.46 2.95 -6.47
CA THR A 21 -5.13 2.14 -7.49
C THR A 21 -5.89 0.99 -6.82
N PRO A 22 -6.92 0.42 -7.48
CA PRO A 22 -7.64 -0.73 -6.92
C PRO A 22 -6.72 -1.90 -6.52
N GLU A 23 -5.70 -2.17 -7.32
CA GLU A 23 -4.70 -3.23 -7.04
C GLU A 23 -3.84 -2.88 -5.82
N GLN A 24 -3.34 -1.65 -5.72
CA GLN A 24 -2.56 -1.20 -4.56
C GLN A 24 -3.38 -1.26 -3.27
N TYR A 25 -4.65 -0.86 -3.31
CA TYR A 25 -5.54 -0.96 -2.14
C TYR A 25 -5.74 -2.43 -1.74
N HIS A 26 -6.02 -3.31 -2.70
CA HIS A 26 -6.18 -4.75 -2.44
C HIS A 26 -4.94 -5.36 -1.77
N ILE A 27 -3.76 -5.08 -2.30
CA ILE A 27 -2.49 -5.59 -1.75
C ILE A 27 -2.21 -5.00 -0.36
N MET A 28 -2.27 -3.67 -0.20
CA MET A 28 -1.83 -2.99 1.02
C MET A 28 -2.85 -3.03 2.17
N ARG A 29 -4.14 -3.22 1.87
CA ARG A 29 -5.25 -3.08 2.84
C ARG A 29 -6.13 -4.30 2.96
N GLU A 30 -6.20 -5.14 1.93
CA GLU A 30 -6.99 -6.37 1.94
C GLU A 30 -6.10 -7.61 2.00
N HIS A 31 -4.81 -7.45 2.31
CA HIS A 31 -3.81 -8.52 2.39
C HIS A 31 -3.67 -9.32 1.08
N GLY A 32 -3.97 -8.68 -0.05
CA GLY A 32 -3.75 -9.26 -1.37
C GLY A 32 -2.27 -9.42 -1.69
N THR A 33 -1.98 -10.24 -2.69
CA THR A 33 -0.64 -10.39 -3.26
C THR A 33 -0.69 -9.99 -4.73
N GLU A 34 0.32 -9.24 -5.20
CA GLU A 34 0.44 -8.92 -6.62
C GLU A 34 0.68 -10.18 -7.46
N ARG A 35 0.42 -10.10 -8.76
CA ARG A 35 0.73 -11.22 -9.65
C ARG A 35 2.26 -11.36 -9.80
N PRO A 36 2.79 -12.58 -9.95
CA PRO A 36 4.21 -12.76 -10.21
C PRO A 36 4.68 -11.94 -11.42
N GLY A 37 5.75 -11.17 -11.26
CA GLY A 37 6.31 -10.35 -12.32
C GLY A 37 5.60 -9.02 -12.59
N SER A 38 4.49 -8.68 -11.91
CA SER A 38 3.74 -7.45 -12.19
C SER A 38 4.33 -6.18 -11.55
N CYS A 39 5.22 -6.31 -10.56
CA CYS A 39 5.83 -5.15 -9.92
C CYS A 39 6.64 -4.31 -10.91
N ALA A 40 6.32 -3.02 -11.00
CA ALA A 40 7.04 -2.04 -11.83
C ALA A 40 8.53 -1.93 -11.44
N LEU A 41 8.90 -2.31 -10.21
CA LEU A 41 10.27 -2.26 -9.72
C LEU A 41 11.09 -3.52 -10.01
N ASN A 42 10.50 -4.56 -10.61
CA ASN A 42 11.20 -5.83 -10.89
C ASN A 42 12.48 -5.65 -11.73
N THR A 43 12.50 -4.63 -12.59
CA THR A 43 13.63 -4.34 -13.50
C THR A 43 14.36 -3.04 -13.17
N GLU A 44 13.98 -2.32 -12.11
CA GLU A 44 14.62 -1.04 -11.77
C GLU A 44 16.03 -1.25 -11.21
N LYS A 45 17.00 -0.46 -11.72
CA LYS A 45 18.44 -0.53 -11.35
C LYS A 45 19.08 0.83 -11.06
N ARG A 46 18.28 1.89 -11.00
CA ARG A 46 18.78 3.25 -10.70
C ARG A 46 19.32 3.31 -9.26
N ALA A 47 20.28 4.21 -9.03
CA ALA A 47 20.68 4.55 -7.67
C ALA A 47 19.49 5.24 -6.96
N GLY A 48 19.25 4.85 -5.71
CA GLY A 48 18.10 5.28 -4.90
C GLY A 48 18.12 6.75 -4.51
#